data_AF-A0A4R2KYI1-F1
#
_entry.id   AF-A0A4R2KYI1-F1
#
_cell.length_a   1.000
_cell.length_b   1.000
_cell.length_c   1.000
_cell.angle_alpha   90.00
_cell.angle_beta   90.00
_cell.angle_gamma   90.00
#
_symmetry.space_group_name_H-M   'P 1'
#
loop_
_entity.id
_entity.type
_entity.pdbx_description
1 polymer ?
#
loop_
_entity_poly.entity_id
_entity_poly.type
_entity_poly.pdbx_seq_one_letter_code
_entity_poly.pdbx_strand_id
1 'polypeptide(L)'
;MNKTASGGILFLSVLLITCRCAMAAEAAPESAITNIGFVLYTKSHAPGTLNARWMYSTQYRGSGIATGGPVEGFEGDYHVRYFYEDGTFSDEYELNIEQVGTIYHVDWFVDGERQATGVGMETTDGLAVGWRRLAR
;
A
#
# COMPACT_ATOMS: atom_id res chain seq x y z
N MET A 1 9.12 -85.08 28.78
CA MET A 1 8.01 -84.79 27.84
C MET A 1 7.38 -83.47 28.22
N ASN A 2 7.24 -82.59 27.22
CA ASN A 2 6.93 -81.17 27.24
C ASN A 2 5.68 -80.76 28.05
N LYS A 3 5.72 -79.56 28.67
CA LYS A 3 4.86 -78.45 28.25
C LYS A 3 5.25 -77.11 28.90
N THR A 4 5.26 -76.12 28.02
CA THR A 4 5.39 -74.67 28.18
C THR A 4 4.27 -74.06 29.04
N ALA A 5 4.59 -72.99 29.77
CA ALA A 5 3.61 -71.99 30.20
C ALA A 5 4.19 -70.59 29.95
N SER A 6 3.41 -69.80 29.22
CA SER A 6 3.68 -68.44 28.76
C SER A 6 2.63 -67.51 29.39
N GLY A 7 2.96 -66.22 29.53
CA GLY A 7 2.01 -65.13 29.80
C GLY A 7 2.22 -64.47 31.17
N GLY A 8 2.22 -63.15 31.30
CA GLY A 8 1.99 -62.09 30.33
C GLY A 8 2.33 -60.75 30.99
N ILE A 9 2.96 -59.86 30.23
CA ILE A 9 3.23 -58.47 30.61
C ILE A 9 1.96 -57.68 30.30
N LEU A 10 1.27 -57.17 31.32
CA LEU A 10 0.16 -56.24 31.13
C LEU A 10 0.73 -54.81 31.15
N PHE A 11 0.80 -54.20 29.97
CA PHE A 11 1.20 -52.81 29.78
C PHE A 11 0.13 -51.85 30.33
N LEU A 12 0.59 -50.89 31.14
CA LEU A 12 -0.20 -49.81 31.72
C LEU A 12 -0.43 -48.72 30.64
N SER A 13 -1.63 -48.65 30.08
CA SER A 13 -2.02 -47.62 29.10
C SER A 13 -2.39 -46.33 29.83
N VAL A 14 -1.47 -45.36 29.86
CA VAL A 14 -1.75 -43.98 30.30
C VAL A 14 -2.38 -43.22 29.14
N LEU A 15 -3.67 -42.91 29.25
CA LEU A 15 -4.42 -42.14 28.27
C LEU A 15 -4.21 -40.63 28.54
N LEU A 16 -3.27 -40.01 27.83
CA LEU A 16 -3.08 -38.54 27.84
C LEU A 16 -4.11 -37.90 26.89
N ILE A 17 -5.20 -37.38 27.44
CA ILE A 17 -6.15 -36.53 26.71
C ILE A 17 -5.52 -35.14 26.60
N THR A 18 -4.82 -34.87 25.50
CA THR A 18 -4.42 -33.50 25.16
C THR A 18 -5.62 -32.76 24.59
N CYS A 19 -6.24 -31.90 25.39
CA CYS A 19 -7.22 -30.93 24.93
C CYS A 19 -6.53 -29.95 23.98
N ARG A 20 -6.63 -30.20 22.67
CA ARG A 20 -6.27 -29.21 21.65
C ARG A 20 -7.40 -28.19 21.57
N CYS A 21 -7.29 -27.10 22.32
CA CYS A 21 -7.99 -25.87 21.94
C CYS A 21 -7.41 -25.46 20.58
N ALA A 22 -8.10 -25.79 19.49
CA ALA A 22 -7.86 -25.15 18.22
C ALA A 22 -8.25 -23.68 18.41
N MET A 23 -7.26 -22.82 18.64
CA MET A 23 -7.46 -21.40 18.41
C MET A 23 -7.62 -21.25 16.90
N ALA A 24 -8.87 -21.21 16.44
CA ALA A 24 -9.17 -20.74 15.11
C ALA A 24 -8.65 -19.30 15.04
N ALA A 25 -7.56 -19.10 14.30
CA ALA A 25 -7.20 -17.78 13.85
C ALA A 25 -8.37 -17.29 12.99
N GLU A 26 -9.12 -16.32 13.51
CA GLU A 26 -10.18 -15.66 12.76
C GLU A 26 -9.48 -14.93 11.61
N ALA A 27 -9.59 -15.49 10.41
CA ALA A 27 -9.05 -14.85 9.21
C ALA A 27 -9.74 -13.49 9.10
N ALA A 28 -8.96 -12.41 9.20
CA ALA A 28 -9.47 -11.07 8.97
C ALA A 28 -10.17 -11.05 7.60
N PRO A 29 -11.35 -10.41 7.47
CA PRO A 29 -12.06 -10.39 6.21
C PRO A 29 -11.14 -9.83 5.13
N GLU A 30 -10.98 -10.59 4.04
CA GLU A 30 -10.26 -10.18 2.84
C GLU A 30 -11.03 -9.00 2.22
N SER A 31 -10.73 -7.78 2.69
CA SER A 31 -11.44 -6.58 2.27
C SER A 31 -11.12 -6.34 0.79
N ALA A 32 -12.12 -6.30 -0.07
CA ALA A 32 -11.94 -5.85 -1.45
C ALA A 32 -11.21 -4.50 -1.44
N ILE A 33 -10.06 -4.44 -2.13
CA ILE A 33 -9.27 -3.22 -2.23
C ILE A 33 -10.17 -2.14 -2.85
N THR A 34 -10.43 -1.07 -2.10
CA THR A 34 -11.21 0.05 -2.61
C THR A 34 -10.34 0.82 -3.60
N ASN A 35 -10.86 1.10 -4.80
CA ASN A 35 -10.14 1.86 -5.84
C ASN A 35 -10.14 3.37 -5.55
N ILE A 36 -9.57 3.74 -4.41
CA ILE A 36 -9.40 5.11 -3.94
C ILE A 36 -8.05 5.19 -3.25
N GLY A 37 -7.32 6.26 -3.48
CA GLY A 37 -6.10 6.59 -2.76
C GLY A 37 -6.06 8.06 -2.38
N PHE A 38 -5.03 8.38 -1.60
CA PHE A 38 -4.74 9.72 -1.15
C PHE A 38 -3.23 9.96 -1.24
N VAL A 39 -2.83 11.17 -1.62
CA VAL A 39 -1.42 11.60 -1.57
C VAL A 39 -1.34 13.04 -1.08
N LEU A 40 -0.40 13.29 -0.17
CA LEU A 40 0.03 14.62 0.21
C LEU A 40 1.36 14.92 -0.45
N TYR A 41 1.40 15.95 -1.29
CA TYR A 41 2.64 16.50 -1.82
C TYR A 41 3.09 17.71 -1.01
N THR A 42 4.36 17.74 -0.67
CA THR A 42 4.99 18.86 0.03
C THR A 42 6.21 19.32 -0.76
N LYS A 43 6.50 20.62 -0.79
CA LYS A 43 7.71 21.13 -1.42
C LYS A 43 8.93 20.56 -0.70
N SER A 44 9.92 20.09 -1.46
CA SER A 44 11.21 19.66 -0.91
C SER A 44 12.17 20.86 -0.80
N HIS A 45 13.35 20.64 -0.21
CA HIS A 45 14.41 21.65 -0.19
C HIS A 45 15.06 21.89 -1.56
N ALA A 46 14.95 20.93 -2.49
CA ALA A 46 15.45 21.08 -3.85
C ALA A 46 14.38 21.70 -4.76
N PRO A 47 14.67 22.80 -5.47
CA PRO A 47 13.76 23.38 -6.45
C PRO A 47 13.28 22.36 -7.49
N GLY A 48 12.02 22.44 -7.94
CA GLY A 48 11.48 21.52 -8.93
C GLY A 48 11.20 20.11 -8.41
N THR A 49 11.16 19.93 -7.07
CA THR A 49 10.91 18.62 -6.47
C THR A 49 9.88 18.66 -5.35
N LEU A 50 9.09 17.59 -5.25
CA LEU A 50 8.08 17.40 -4.21
C LEU A 50 8.34 16.08 -3.48
N ASN A 51 8.13 16.08 -2.17
CA ASN A 51 8.00 14.85 -1.39
C ASN A 51 6.54 14.41 -1.43
N ALA A 52 6.29 13.11 -1.56
CA ALA A 52 4.97 12.52 -1.50
C ALA A 52 4.83 11.58 -0.29
N ARG A 53 3.66 11.61 0.34
CA ARG A 53 3.20 10.57 1.27
C ARG A 53 1.86 10.06 0.78
N TRP A 54 1.78 8.78 0.46
CA TRP A 54 0.63 8.23 -0.26
C TRP A 54 0.05 7.01 0.45
N MET A 55 -1.21 6.74 0.15
CA MET A 55 -1.91 5.50 0.49
C MET A 55 -2.90 5.13 -0.61
N TYR A 56 -3.16 3.83 -0.76
CA TYR A 56 -4.15 3.26 -1.66
C TYR A 56 -4.97 2.21 -0.92
N SER A 57 -6.30 2.38 -0.94
CA SER A 57 -7.20 1.70 0.00
C SER A 57 -6.72 1.91 1.44
N THR A 58 -6.97 0.94 2.32
CA THR A 58 -6.40 0.85 3.67
C THR A 58 -5.17 -0.05 3.73
N GLN A 59 -4.72 -0.58 2.60
CA GLN A 59 -3.75 -1.68 2.54
C GLN A 59 -2.34 -1.22 2.19
N TYR A 60 -2.21 -0.30 1.23
CA TYR A 60 -0.91 0.12 0.73
C TYR A 60 -0.65 1.58 1.09
N ARG A 61 0.60 1.88 1.43
CA ARG A 61 1.07 3.23 1.72
C ARG A 61 2.59 3.30 1.60
N GLY A 62 3.09 4.52 1.52
CA GLY A 62 4.51 4.79 1.62
C GLY A 62 4.88 6.21 1.23
N SER A 63 6.10 6.36 0.75
CA SER A 63 6.67 7.64 0.35
C SER A 63 6.78 7.75 -1.17
N GLY A 64 7.09 8.95 -1.66
CA GLY A 64 7.48 9.16 -3.04
C GLY A 64 8.24 10.46 -3.22
N ILE A 65 8.85 10.60 -4.39
CA ILE A 65 9.62 11.79 -4.77
C ILE A 65 9.24 12.14 -6.20
N ALA A 66 8.78 13.36 -6.41
CA ALA A 66 8.53 13.94 -7.73
C ALA A 66 9.66 14.92 -8.08
N THR A 67 10.11 14.90 -9.32
CA THR A 67 11.26 15.72 -9.80
C THR A 67 10.99 16.30 -11.18
N GLY A 68 11.70 17.36 -11.53
CA GLY A 68 11.65 17.96 -12.88
C GLY A 68 10.54 19.00 -13.08
N GLY A 69 9.77 19.29 -12.03
CA GLY A 69 8.71 20.29 -12.09
C GLY A 69 9.19 21.73 -11.94
N PRO A 70 8.25 22.68 -11.82
CA PRO A 70 8.56 24.10 -11.68
C PRO A 70 9.31 24.42 -10.38
N VAL A 71 10.04 25.53 -10.39
CA VAL A 71 10.72 26.04 -9.20
C VAL A 71 9.73 26.43 -8.09
N GLU A 72 8.57 26.96 -8.48
CA GLU A 72 7.54 27.46 -7.56
C GLU A 72 6.18 26.84 -7.84
N GLY A 73 5.33 26.85 -6.80
CA GLY A 73 3.99 26.26 -6.84
C GLY A 73 4.00 24.73 -6.89
N PHE A 74 2.83 24.15 -7.19
CA PHE A 74 2.66 22.72 -7.44
C PHE A 74 2.33 22.41 -8.90
N GLU A 75 1.74 23.36 -9.64
CA GLU A 75 1.30 23.17 -11.02
C GLU A 75 2.46 22.94 -11.99
N GLY A 76 2.47 21.80 -12.67
CA GLY A 76 3.44 21.46 -13.68
C GLY A 76 3.57 19.96 -13.91
N ASP A 77 4.54 19.60 -14.74
CA ASP A 77 4.86 18.21 -15.07
C ASP A 77 6.05 17.71 -14.26
N TYR A 78 5.94 16.50 -13.74
CA TYR A 78 6.96 15.86 -12.93
C TYR A 78 7.18 14.41 -13.38
N HIS A 79 8.36 13.90 -13.06
CA HIS A 79 8.60 12.47 -12.99
C HIS A 79 8.52 12.03 -11.53
N VAL A 80 7.62 11.11 -11.19
CA VAL A 80 7.37 10.69 -9.80
C VAL A 80 7.64 9.20 -9.60
N ARG A 81 8.32 8.89 -8.49
CA ARG A 81 8.58 7.51 -8.04
C ARG A 81 7.97 7.30 -6.67
N TYR A 82 7.24 6.21 -6.50
CA TYR A 82 6.65 5.80 -5.24
C TYR A 82 7.33 4.55 -4.68
N PHE A 83 7.36 4.50 -3.36
CA PHE A 83 7.91 3.40 -2.59
C PHE A 83 6.87 2.98 -1.55
N TYR A 84 6.83 1.69 -1.24
CA TYR A 84 6.07 1.16 -0.12
C TYR A 84 6.71 1.58 1.22
N GLU A 85 6.02 1.32 2.31
CA GLU A 85 6.46 1.66 3.68
C GLU A 85 7.82 1.04 4.05
N ASP A 86 8.17 -0.11 3.50
CA ASP A 86 9.47 -0.77 3.69
C ASP A 86 10.59 -0.19 2.79
N GLY A 87 10.28 0.83 1.99
CA GLY A 87 11.19 1.46 1.05
C GLY A 87 11.36 0.73 -0.28
N THR A 88 10.67 -0.39 -0.49
CA THR A 88 10.69 -1.08 -1.79
C THR A 88 9.96 -0.27 -2.84
N PHE A 89 10.41 -0.35 -4.09
CA PHE A 89 9.79 0.36 -5.21
C PHE A 89 8.35 -0.14 -5.45
N SER A 90 7.42 0.80 -5.64
CA SER A 90 6.02 0.51 -5.96
C SER A 90 5.76 0.73 -7.45
N ASP A 91 5.73 2.00 -7.85
CA ASP A 91 5.33 2.43 -9.18
C ASP A 91 6.06 3.74 -9.54
N GLU A 92 6.09 4.06 -10.83
CA GLU A 92 6.68 5.27 -11.40
C GLU A 92 5.75 5.83 -12.49
N TYR A 93 5.64 7.15 -12.56
CA TYR A 93 4.73 7.83 -13.48
C TYR A 93 5.31 9.15 -13.99
N GLU A 94 4.83 9.56 -15.16
CA GLU A 94 4.75 10.96 -15.55
C GLU A 94 3.54 11.57 -14.83
N LEU A 95 3.75 12.59 -14.01
CA LEU A 95 2.75 13.23 -13.18
C LEU A 95 2.46 14.63 -13.73
N ASN A 96 1.21 14.90 -14.07
CA ASN A 96 0.74 16.23 -14.42
C ASN A 96 -0.14 16.79 -13.29
N ILE A 97 0.20 17.98 -12.80
CA ILE A 97 -0.59 18.74 -11.84
C ILE A 97 -1.04 20.03 -12.53
N GLU A 98 -2.34 20.21 -12.72
CA GLU A 98 -2.94 21.40 -13.34
C GLU A 98 -3.77 22.17 -12.32
N GLN A 99 -3.63 23.49 -12.24
CA GLN A 99 -4.47 24.31 -11.37
C GLN A 99 -5.68 24.85 -12.12
N VAL A 100 -6.88 24.46 -11.70
CA VAL A 100 -8.16 24.95 -12.24
C VAL A 100 -8.89 25.74 -11.17
N GLY A 101 -8.62 27.05 -11.12
CA GLY A 101 -9.14 27.94 -10.08
C GLY A 101 -8.53 27.62 -8.72
N THR A 102 -9.36 27.18 -7.76
CA THR A 102 -8.91 26.82 -6.40
C THR A 102 -8.71 25.31 -6.21
N ILE A 103 -8.87 24.52 -7.27
CA ILE A 103 -8.76 23.06 -7.27
C ILE A 103 -7.58 22.67 -8.15
N TYR A 104 -6.93 21.57 -7.83
CA TYR A 104 -5.93 20.93 -8.68
C TYR A 104 -6.50 19.68 -9.33
N HIS A 105 -6.31 19.53 -10.63
CA HIS A 105 -6.45 18.25 -11.31
C HIS A 105 -5.09 17.59 -11.37
N VAL A 106 -5.06 16.29 -11.09
CA VAL A 106 -3.82 15.54 -11.05
C VAL A 106 -3.99 14.24 -11.81
N ASP A 107 -3.13 14.00 -12.78
CA ASP A 107 -3.14 12.81 -13.61
C ASP A 107 -1.77 12.13 -13.58
N TRP A 108 -1.79 10.80 -13.58
CA TRP A 108 -0.60 9.96 -13.62
C TRP A 108 -0.61 9.16 -14.92
N PHE A 109 0.49 9.21 -15.66
CA PHE A 109 0.65 8.59 -16.96
C PHE A 109 1.80 7.58 -16.96
N VAL A 110 1.67 6.58 -17.83
CA VAL A 110 2.74 5.66 -18.23
C VAL A 110 2.70 5.62 -19.75
N ASP A 111 3.81 5.93 -20.41
CA ASP A 111 3.94 5.97 -21.88
C ASP A 111 2.83 6.81 -22.55
N GLY A 112 2.46 7.95 -21.95
CA GLY A 112 1.38 8.83 -22.41
C GLY A 112 -0.05 8.33 -22.14
N GLU A 113 -0.22 7.13 -21.58
CA GLU A 113 -1.54 6.61 -21.19
C GLU A 113 -1.86 6.93 -19.73
N ARG A 114 -2.99 7.60 -19.49
CA ARG A 114 -3.45 7.96 -18.14
C ARG A 114 -3.85 6.72 -17.34
N GLN A 115 -3.10 6.41 -16.28
CA GLN A 115 -3.36 5.27 -15.39
C GLN A 115 -4.18 5.65 -14.15
N ALA A 116 -4.08 6.90 -13.69
CA ALA A 116 -4.84 7.39 -12.54
C ALA A 116 -5.22 8.86 -12.72
N THR A 117 -6.26 9.27 -12.00
CA THR A 117 -6.74 10.65 -11.98
C THR A 117 -7.21 11.02 -10.58
N GLY A 118 -7.08 12.29 -10.23
CA GLY A 118 -7.38 12.80 -8.91
C GLY A 118 -7.69 14.29 -8.90
N VAL A 119 -8.23 14.72 -7.76
CA VAL A 119 -8.51 16.13 -7.49
C VAL A 119 -7.92 16.49 -6.14
N GLY A 120 -7.37 17.70 -6.04
CA GLY A 120 -6.71 18.17 -4.85
C GLY A 120 -6.96 19.62 -4.51
N MET A 121 -6.54 19.98 -3.31
CA MET A 121 -6.53 21.35 -2.82
C MET A 121 -5.25 21.61 -2.04
N GLU A 122 -4.74 22.83 -2.12
CA GLU A 122 -3.70 23.27 -1.21
C GLU A 122 -4.23 23.33 0.22
N THR A 123 -3.40 22.84 1.13
CA THR A 123 -3.57 22.91 2.57
C THR A 123 -2.36 23.63 3.16
N THR A 124 -2.39 23.92 4.46
CA THR A 124 -1.23 24.49 5.17
C THR A 124 0.03 23.62 5.08
N ASP A 125 -0.13 22.30 4.89
CA ASP A 125 0.98 21.35 4.86
C ASP A 125 1.45 21.01 3.44
N GLY A 126 0.67 21.36 2.42
CA GLY A 126 0.95 21.06 1.01
C GLY A 126 -0.29 20.72 0.20
N LEU A 127 -0.10 20.15 -0.99
CA LEU A 127 -1.18 19.76 -1.90
C LEU A 127 -1.72 18.38 -1.54
N ALA A 128 -2.94 18.33 -1.01
CA ALA A 128 -3.65 17.11 -0.66
C ALA A 128 -4.52 16.66 -1.85
N VAL A 129 -4.36 15.42 -2.31
CA VAL A 129 -5.01 14.90 -3.52
C VAL A 129 -5.68 13.56 -3.22
N GLY A 130 -6.98 13.48 -3.46
CA GLY A 130 -7.70 12.21 -3.54
C GLY A 130 -7.66 11.70 -4.98
N TRP A 131 -7.42 10.40 -5.19
CA TRP A 131 -7.24 9.83 -6.52
C TRP A 131 -7.85 8.44 -6.64
N ARG A 132 -8.00 7.96 -7.89
CA ARG A 132 -8.39 6.58 -8.21
C ARG A 132 -7.60 6.08 -9.41
N ARG A 133 -7.42 4.77 -9.52
CA ARG A 133 -6.92 4.14 -10.75
C ARG A 133 -8.03 4.11 -11.79
N LEU A 134 -7.66 4.32 -13.05
CA LEU A 134 -8.54 4.06 -14.19
C LEU A 134 -8.35 2.58 -14.53
N ALA A 135 -9.44 1.79 -14.49
CA ALA A 135 -9.38 0.39 -14.87
C ALA A 135 -8.92 0.29 -16.33
N ARG A 136 -8.02 -0.66 -16.62
CA ARG A 136 -7.80 -1.13 -17.99
C ARG A 136 -8.97 -1.98 -18.44
#